data_AF-A0AAU5XK84-F1
#
_entry.id   AF-A0AAU5XK84-F1
#
_cell.length_a   1.000
_cell.length_b   1.000
_cell.length_c   1.000
_cell.angle_alpha   90.00
_cell.angle_beta   90.00
_cell.angle_gamma   90.00
#
_symmetry.space_group_name_H-M   'P 1'
#
loop_
_entity.id
_entity.type
_entity.pdbx_description
1 polymer ?
#
loop_
_entity_poly.entity_id
_entity_poly.type
_entity_poly.pdbx_seq_one_letter_code
_entity_poly.pdbx_strand_id
1 'polypeptide(L)'
;MRVFRTRRARGTAAGRLGIVLGALTAAVAAVAVVPGVASAHGAASHAAATAAVTHRPHFIQNTTVDDAAHLQSLGYTVLDVGPGESADLPAGMQGMEWTGGAICDSDGIMSWADFRALVDSNRNSSKVFGYFIFDEPDTHGCTNIASKLRDRADYIHCSGWRNSFWDSAKQHPKVDNAGNCLDASGNIIPRKTSQKAYLVDEYSHDYAAVAKSITHVDLFGLDPYPCNKDGSTTCDMSQVDDAAATAKQYYAESELAPVYQVFGGDGWKIPSATQLQNLLAEWDRVLPGAGADVVYSYRDNKNGGPEDTYPGLSHATNLEPILSAHNAAT
;
A
#
# COMPACT_ATOMS: atom_id res chain seq x y z
N MET A 1 -7.05 -35.38 11.57
CA MET A 1 -6.39 -36.22 12.60
C MET A 1 -5.30 -37.08 11.97
N ARG A 2 -4.05 -36.58 11.92
CA ARG A 2 -2.79 -37.34 11.80
C ARG A 2 -1.65 -36.36 12.08
N VAL A 3 -0.91 -36.66 13.15
CA VAL A 3 0.12 -35.82 13.76
C VAL A 3 1.47 -36.22 13.19
N PHE A 4 2.26 -35.26 12.68
CA PHE A 4 3.69 -35.45 12.44
C PHE A 4 4.49 -34.49 13.32
N ARG A 5 5.23 -35.08 14.27
CA ARG A 5 6.22 -34.44 15.15
C ARG A 5 7.61 -34.75 14.60
N THR A 6 8.46 -33.75 14.41
CA THR A 6 9.92 -33.96 14.35
C THR A 6 10.72 -32.80 14.97
N ARG A 7 11.11 -33.03 16.22
CA ARG A 7 12.44 -32.85 16.85
C ARG A 7 13.26 -31.57 16.57
N ARG A 8 13.32 -30.69 17.59
CA ARG A 8 14.43 -29.73 17.85
C ARG A 8 15.72 -30.47 18.24
N ALA A 9 16.84 -30.07 17.66
CA ALA A 9 18.18 -30.38 18.16
C ALA A 9 18.72 -29.21 19.00
N ARG A 10 19.17 -29.51 20.22
CA ARG A 10 19.92 -28.60 21.11
C ARG A 10 21.41 -28.69 20.76
N GLY A 11 22.05 -27.55 20.53
CA GLY A 11 23.50 -27.41 20.56
C GLY A 11 23.89 -26.50 21.71
N THR A 12 24.69 -27.02 22.64
CA THR A 12 25.35 -26.27 23.72
C THR A 12 26.83 -26.15 23.38
N ALA A 13 27.42 -24.98 23.58
CA ALA A 13 28.86 -24.85 23.81
C ALA A 13 29.17 -23.53 24.51
N ALA A 14 29.68 -23.65 25.73
CA ALA A 14 30.28 -22.59 26.53
C ALA A 14 31.74 -22.37 26.10
N GLY A 15 32.27 -21.14 26.27
CA GLY A 15 33.67 -20.86 25.98
C GLY A 15 34.18 -19.46 26.37
N ARG A 16 34.50 -19.30 27.66
CA ARG A 16 35.64 -18.56 28.26
C ARG A 16 35.91 -17.08 27.92
N LEU A 17 35.63 -16.25 28.94
CA LEU A 17 36.52 -15.32 29.68
C LEU A 17 37.82 -14.83 29.00
N GLY A 18 37.93 -13.51 28.83
CA GLY A 18 39.18 -12.79 28.59
C GLY A 18 39.07 -11.33 29.06
N ILE A 19 39.62 -11.04 30.23
CA ILE A 19 39.82 -9.69 30.79
C ILE A 19 41.13 -9.16 30.23
N VAL A 20 41.15 -7.93 29.69
CA VAL A 20 42.36 -7.12 29.55
C VAL A 20 42.06 -5.69 29.99
N LEU A 21 42.71 -5.29 31.09
CA LEU A 21 42.85 -3.93 31.58
C LEU A 21 44.01 -3.26 30.82
N GLY A 22 43.83 -2.03 30.34
CA GLY A 22 44.90 -1.22 29.75
C GLY A 22 44.61 0.26 29.97
N ALA A 23 45.47 0.93 30.74
CA ALA A 23 45.29 2.28 31.26
C ALA A 23 45.80 3.39 30.31
N LEU A 24 45.16 4.56 30.49
CA LEU A 24 45.56 5.96 30.25
C LEU A 24 46.79 6.29 29.37
N THR A 25 46.58 7.25 28.46
CA THR A 25 47.41 8.47 28.39
C THR A 25 46.58 9.68 27.96
N ALA A 26 46.71 10.77 28.72
CA ALA A 26 46.12 12.07 28.49
C ALA A 26 46.91 12.86 27.44
N ALA A 27 46.21 13.69 26.65
CA ALA A 27 46.81 14.77 25.87
C ALA A 27 46.07 16.07 26.19
N VAL A 28 46.80 16.96 26.86
CA VAL A 28 46.46 18.36 27.14
C VAL A 28 46.91 19.19 25.94
N ALA A 29 46.05 20.05 25.39
CA ALA A 29 46.47 21.11 24.50
C ALA A 29 45.61 22.38 24.68
N ALA A 30 46.22 23.33 25.39
CA ALA A 30 46.17 24.78 25.26
C ALA A 30 44.83 25.51 25.02
N VAL A 31 44.38 26.17 26.08
CA VAL A 31 43.49 27.33 26.06
C VAL A 31 44.27 28.55 25.53
N ALA A 32 43.80 29.17 24.45
CA ALA A 32 44.19 30.52 24.07
C ALA A 32 43.02 31.48 24.38
N VAL A 33 43.24 32.37 25.34
CA VAL A 33 42.33 33.45 25.72
C VAL A 33 42.53 34.61 24.75
N VAL A 34 41.46 35.02 24.07
CA VAL A 34 41.36 36.35 23.45
C VAL A 34 40.20 37.08 24.14
N PRO A 35 40.43 38.26 24.75
CA PRO A 35 39.36 39.05 25.34
C PRO A 35 38.80 40.03 24.30
N GLY A 36 37.48 40.11 24.15
CA GLY A 36 36.90 41.17 23.33
C GLY A 36 35.43 41.04 22.97
N VAL A 37 34.60 41.67 23.81
CA VAL A 37 33.37 42.43 23.53
C VAL A 37 32.06 41.74 23.09
N ALA A 38 31.02 42.21 23.81
CA ALA A 38 29.60 42.31 23.46
C ALA A 38 28.70 41.09 23.66
N SER A 39 28.05 41.07 24.83
CA SER A 39 26.77 40.42 25.04
C SER A 39 25.74 40.92 24.03
N ALA A 40 25.29 40.03 23.14
CA ALA A 40 24.01 40.15 22.48
C ALA A 40 23.14 38.98 22.95
N HIS A 41 22.07 39.31 23.67
CA HIS A 41 21.01 38.37 24.00
C HIS A 41 20.28 37.98 22.71
N GLY A 42 20.79 36.95 22.03
CA GLY A 42 20.07 36.26 20.96
C GLY A 42 19.16 35.22 21.60
N ALA A 43 17.88 35.55 21.75
CA ALA A 43 16.85 34.57 22.02
C ALA A 43 16.89 33.53 20.88
N ALA A 44 17.39 32.33 21.19
CA ALA A 44 17.24 31.18 20.31
C ALA A 44 15.75 30.79 20.33
N SER A 45 14.97 31.39 19.41
CA SER A 45 13.66 30.86 19.05
C SER A 45 13.86 29.40 18.66
N HIS A 46 13.39 28.51 19.53
CA HIS A 46 13.06 27.14 19.15
C HIS A 46 11.89 27.25 18.18
N ALA A 47 12.19 27.54 16.91
CA ALA A 47 11.29 27.19 15.84
C ALA A 47 11.28 25.67 15.82
N ALA A 48 10.31 25.08 16.53
CA ALA A 48 9.89 23.73 16.28
C ALA A 48 9.63 23.67 14.78
N ALA A 49 10.50 22.97 14.05
CA ALA A 49 10.19 22.57 12.71
C ALA A 49 8.90 21.74 12.84
N THR A 50 7.77 22.35 12.51
CA THR A 50 6.57 21.61 12.13
C THR A 50 7.05 20.66 11.05
N ALA A 51 7.27 19.40 11.40
CA ALA A 51 7.45 18.35 10.42
C ALA A 51 6.31 18.53 9.43
N ALA A 52 6.64 18.79 8.16
CA ALA A 52 5.63 18.81 7.13
C ALA A 52 4.94 17.45 7.22
N VAL A 53 3.65 17.43 7.57
CA VAL A 53 2.84 16.23 7.44
C VAL A 53 2.93 15.88 5.97
N THR A 54 3.63 14.80 5.65
CA THR A 54 3.62 14.24 4.31
C THR A 54 2.25 13.62 4.14
N HIS A 55 1.30 14.38 3.59
CA HIS A 55 -0.02 13.85 3.22
C HIS A 55 0.19 12.60 2.35
N ARG A 56 -0.24 11.45 2.85
CA ARG A 56 -0.28 10.23 2.03
C ARG A 56 -1.52 10.25 1.12
N PRO A 57 -1.49 9.54 -0.01
CA PRO A 57 -2.69 9.39 -0.85
C PRO A 57 -3.79 8.63 -0.09
N HIS A 58 -5.00 9.18 -0.12
CA HIS A 58 -6.21 8.57 0.45
C HIS A 58 -7.03 7.97 -0.69
N PHE A 59 -7.01 6.64 -0.78
CA PHE A 59 -7.73 5.86 -1.78
C PHE A 59 -9.06 5.37 -1.22
N ILE A 60 -10.12 5.36 -2.04
CA ILE A 60 -11.37 4.69 -1.71
C ILE A 60 -11.80 3.77 -2.85
N GLN A 61 -12.10 2.52 -2.50
CA GLN A 61 -12.43 1.42 -3.39
C GLN A 61 -13.94 1.29 -3.64
N ASN A 62 -14.30 0.66 -4.77
CA ASN A 62 -15.68 0.45 -5.25
C ASN A 62 -16.48 1.75 -5.46
N THR A 63 -15.82 2.78 -5.97
CA THR A 63 -16.42 4.07 -6.33
C THR A 63 -16.53 4.22 -7.84
N THR A 64 -17.15 5.31 -8.31
CA THR A 64 -17.05 5.74 -9.71
C THR A 64 -16.71 7.22 -9.81
N VAL A 65 -16.49 7.69 -11.04
CA VAL A 65 -16.31 9.12 -11.34
C VAL A 65 -17.49 10.00 -10.89
N ASP A 66 -18.69 9.43 -10.76
CA ASP A 66 -19.88 10.16 -10.29
C ASP A 66 -19.77 10.53 -8.80
N ASP A 67 -19.02 9.75 -8.02
CA ASP A 67 -18.80 9.99 -6.59
C ASP A 67 -17.73 11.06 -6.32
N ALA A 68 -16.96 11.43 -7.35
CA ALA A 68 -15.72 12.19 -7.21
C ALA A 68 -15.87 13.51 -6.47
N ALA A 69 -16.89 14.31 -6.79
CA ALA A 69 -17.08 15.60 -6.14
C ALA A 69 -17.37 15.48 -4.64
N HIS A 70 -18.17 14.48 -4.24
CA HIS A 70 -18.48 14.21 -2.84
C HIS A 70 -17.25 13.70 -2.09
N LEU A 71 -16.58 12.69 -2.63
CA LEU A 71 -15.41 12.08 -2.00
C LEU A 71 -14.22 13.04 -1.92
N GLN A 72 -14.04 13.91 -2.92
CA GLN A 72 -13.05 14.98 -2.83
C GLN A 72 -13.32 15.92 -1.64
N SER A 73 -14.59 16.22 -1.35
CA SER A 73 -14.96 17.06 -0.20
C SER A 73 -14.63 16.40 1.15
N LEU A 74 -14.51 15.07 1.18
CA LEU A 74 -14.07 14.29 2.34
C LEU A 74 -12.54 14.09 2.39
N GLY A 75 -11.78 14.68 1.46
CA GLY A 75 -10.32 14.63 1.46
C GLY A 75 -9.71 13.44 0.71
N TYR A 76 -10.50 12.63 0.00
CA TYR A 76 -9.95 11.58 -0.85
C TYR A 76 -9.23 12.17 -2.07
N THR A 77 -8.06 11.64 -2.38
CA THR A 77 -7.21 12.08 -3.49
C THR A 77 -7.07 11.05 -4.59
N VAL A 78 -7.35 9.77 -4.28
CA VAL A 78 -7.33 8.66 -5.22
C VAL A 78 -8.70 7.97 -5.22
N LEU A 79 -9.27 7.75 -6.40
CA LEU A 79 -10.56 7.07 -6.57
C LEU A 79 -10.43 5.80 -7.38
N ASP A 80 -11.21 4.80 -7.03
CA ASP A 80 -11.37 3.60 -7.85
C ASP A 80 -12.19 3.97 -9.08
N VAL A 81 -11.68 3.62 -10.25
CA VAL A 81 -12.27 3.98 -11.53
C VAL A 81 -12.13 2.84 -12.53
N GLY A 82 -13.07 2.77 -13.46
CA GLY A 82 -12.98 1.85 -14.59
C GLY A 82 -11.87 2.23 -15.58
N PRO A 83 -11.48 1.28 -16.45
CA PRO A 83 -10.44 1.48 -17.46
C PRO A 83 -10.62 2.73 -18.33
N GLY A 84 -9.76 3.73 -18.13
CA GLY A 84 -9.70 4.98 -18.90
C GLY A 84 -10.54 6.12 -18.32
N GLU A 85 -11.29 5.88 -17.24
CA GLU A 85 -12.19 6.87 -16.64
C GLU A 85 -11.44 7.94 -15.82
N SER A 86 -10.15 7.73 -15.50
CA SER A 86 -9.35 8.73 -14.76
C SER A 86 -9.33 10.12 -15.42
N ALA A 87 -9.49 10.19 -16.74
CA ALA A 87 -9.49 11.46 -17.48
C ALA A 87 -10.64 12.39 -17.07
N ASP A 88 -11.75 11.83 -16.58
CA ASP A 88 -12.97 12.56 -16.23
C ASP A 88 -12.99 13.05 -14.77
N LEU A 89 -12.00 12.63 -13.98
CA LEU A 89 -11.88 13.06 -12.58
C LEU A 89 -11.62 14.57 -12.46
N PRO A 90 -12.13 15.24 -11.41
CA PRO A 90 -11.89 16.66 -11.18
C PRO A 90 -10.40 16.94 -10.87
N ALA A 91 -10.02 18.22 -10.97
CA ALA A 91 -8.66 18.63 -10.65
C ALA A 91 -8.31 18.29 -9.18
N GLY A 92 -7.08 17.84 -8.94
CA GLY A 92 -6.63 17.42 -7.61
C GLY A 92 -6.93 15.96 -7.25
N MET A 93 -7.66 15.23 -8.10
CA MET A 93 -7.87 13.79 -7.94
C MET A 93 -7.13 12.99 -9.01
N GLN A 94 -6.78 11.77 -8.63
CA GLN A 94 -6.20 10.77 -9.52
C GLN A 94 -7.04 9.47 -9.44
N GLY A 95 -7.00 8.67 -10.50
CA GLY A 95 -7.66 7.38 -10.55
C GLY A 95 -6.70 6.23 -10.24
N MET A 96 -7.22 5.25 -9.52
CA MET A 96 -6.70 3.90 -9.46
C MET A 96 -7.50 3.07 -10.47
N GLU A 97 -6.87 2.75 -11.60
CA GLU A 97 -7.53 2.05 -12.71
C GLU A 97 -7.75 0.58 -12.34
N TRP A 98 -9.00 0.16 -12.18
CA TRP A 98 -9.34 -1.25 -11.95
C TRP A 98 -9.08 -2.08 -13.21
N THR A 99 -8.17 -3.06 -13.11
CA THR A 99 -7.80 -3.92 -14.25
C THR A 99 -8.21 -5.38 -14.09
N GLY A 100 -9.10 -5.64 -13.12
CA GLY A 100 -9.75 -6.93 -12.93
C GLY A 100 -9.27 -7.73 -11.72
N GLY A 101 -10.09 -8.70 -11.29
CA GLY A 101 -9.99 -9.46 -10.05
C GLY A 101 -10.14 -10.98 -10.22
N ALA A 102 -10.01 -11.68 -9.09
CA ALA A 102 -9.76 -13.11 -8.89
C ALA A 102 -10.33 -14.09 -9.94
N ILE A 103 -9.41 -14.71 -10.70
CA ILE A 103 -9.30 -16.16 -10.95
C ILE A 103 -8.12 -16.35 -11.92
N CYS A 104 -7.34 -17.39 -11.66
CA CYS A 104 -6.05 -17.64 -12.30
C CYS A 104 -5.99 -17.49 -13.81
N ASP A 105 -7.04 -17.77 -14.57
CA ASP A 105 -6.92 -17.76 -16.04
C ASP A 105 -8.21 -17.51 -16.85
N SER A 106 -9.37 -17.25 -16.25
CA SER A 106 -10.55 -16.86 -17.04
C SER A 106 -11.67 -16.32 -16.16
N ASP A 107 -12.23 -15.20 -16.62
CA ASP A 107 -13.32 -14.40 -16.03
C ASP A 107 -12.90 -13.61 -14.79
N GLY A 108 -12.45 -12.36 -15.02
CA GLY A 108 -12.24 -11.39 -13.95
C GLY A 108 -11.05 -10.47 -14.20
N ILE A 109 -9.99 -10.96 -14.85
CA ILE A 109 -8.77 -10.20 -15.16
C ILE A 109 -8.83 -9.65 -16.59
N MET A 110 -8.53 -8.36 -16.77
CA MET A 110 -8.38 -7.74 -18.09
C MET A 110 -7.35 -8.49 -18.94
N SER A 111 -7.62 -8.70 -20.23
CA SER A 111 -6.67 -9.38 -21.12
C SER A 111 -5.32 -8.65 -21.16
N TRP A 112 -4.22 -9.38 -21.42
CA TRP A 112 -2.89 -8.75 -21.55
C TRP A 112 -2.84 -7.70 -22.66
N ALA A 113 -3.60 -7.89 -23.75
CA ALA A 113 -3.65 -6.92 -24.84
C ALA A 113 -4.35 -5.63 -24.39
N ASP A 114 -5.49 -5.75 -23.73
CA ASP A 114 -6.28 -4.60 -23.26
C ASP A 114 -5.55 -3.86 -22.12
N PHE A 115 -4.92 -4.60 -21.21
CA PHE A 115 -4.11 -4.01 -20.13
C PHE A 115 -2.98 -3.15 -20.70
N ARG A 116 -2.23 -3.66 -21.68
CA ARG A 116 -1.18 -2.89 -22.33
C ARG A 116 -1.72 -1.68 -23.07
N ALA A 117 -2.86 -1.82 -23.75
CA ALA A 117 -3.49 -0.70 -24.44
C ALA A 117 -3.90 0.42 -23.46
N LEU A 118 -4.47 0.06 -22.31
CA LEU A 118 -4.82 0.99 -21.24
C LEU A 118 -3.57 1.66 -20.64
N VAL A 119 -2.53 0.89 -20.31
CA VAL A 119 -1.29 1.48 -19.78
C VAL A 119 -0.64 2.39 -20.82
N ASP A 120 -0.63 1.99 -22.08
CA ASP A 120 -0.07 2.80 -23.16
C ASP A 120 -0.83 4.11 -23.34
N SER A 121 -2.17 4.11 -23.27
CA SER A 121 -2.96 5.35 -23.38
C SER A 121 -2.71 6.29 -22.21
N ASN A 122 -2.45 5.74 -21.02
CA ASN A 122 -2.35 6.49 -19.78
C ASN A 122 -0.92 6.80 -19.32
N ARG A 123 0.13 6.29 -19.98
CA ARG A 123 1.55 6.38 -19.52
C ARG A 123 2.11 7.76 -19.19
N ASN A 124 1.48 8.83 -19.71
CA ASN A 124 1.87 10.22 -19.45
C ASN A 124 0.78 11.02 -18.71
N SER A 125 -0.30 10.36 -18.31
CA SER A 125 -1.44 11.00 -17.64
C SER A 125 -1.11 11.25 -16.18
N SER A 126 -1.14 12.52 -15.77
CA SER A 126 -1.08 12.90 -14.36
C SER A 126 -2.36 12.54 -13.60
N LYS A 127 -3.44 12.17 -14.31
CA LYS A 127 -4.72 11.76 -13.73
C LYS A 127 -4.72 10.32 -13.24
N VAL A 128 -3.71 9.53 -13.56
CA VAL A 128 -3.62 8.14 -13.09
C VAL A 128 -2.61 8.08 -11.95
N PHE A 129 -3.10 7.67 -10.77
CA PHE A 129 -2.25 7.35 -9.63
C PHE A 129 -1.60 5.98 -9.81
N GLY A 130 -2.37 5.01 -10.29
CA GLY A 130 -1.91 3.66 -10.50
C GLY A 130 -2.98 2.75 -11.07
N TYR A 131 -2.69 1.46 -10.99
CA TYR A 131 -3.53 0.38 -11.47
C TYR A 131 -3.77 -0.60 -10.32
N PHE A 132 -5.04 -0.87 -10.03
CA PHE A 132 -5.42 -1.95 -9.14
C PHE A 132 -5.39 -3.24 -9.98
N ILE A 133 -4.28 -3.96 -9.85
CA ILE A 133 -3.93 -5.07 -10.75
C ILE A 133 -4.45 -6.42 -10.29
N PHE A 134 -4.84 -6.53 -9.01
CA PHE A 134 -5.38 -7.77 -8.46
C PHE A 134 -6.04 -7.56 -7.11
N ASP A 135 -7.20 -8.17 -6.93
CA ASP A 135 -7.91 -8.33 -5.66
C ASP A 135 -7.73 -9.76 -5.17
N GLU A 136 -7.10 -9.93 -4.00
CA GLU A 136 -6.86 -11.19 -3.29
C GLU A 136 -6.30 -12.33 -4.17
N PRO A 137 -5.02 -12.26 -4.58
CA PRO A 137 -4.41 -13.30 -5.41
C PRO A 137 -4.37 -14.66 -4.71
N ASP A 138 -4.93 -15.71 -5.33
CA ASP A 138 -4.80 -17.10 -4.86
C ASP A 138 -3.37 -17.63 -5.04
N THR A 139 -2.47 -17.36 -4.11
CA THR A 139 -1.05 -17.74 -4.18
C THR A 139 -0.81 -19.26 -4.13
N HIS A 140 -1.82 -20.06 -3.79
CA HIS A 140 -1.70 -21.51 -3.63
C HIS A 140 -2.28 -22.29 -4.82
N GLY A 141 -3.49 -21.93 -5.27
CA GLY A 141 -4.11 -22.50 -6.45
C GLY A 141 -3.54 -21.94 -7.75
N CYS A 142 -2.97 -20.73 -7.69
CA CYS A 142 -2.46 -19.99 -8.85
C CYS A 142 -0.94 -20.00 -8.98
N THR A 143 -0.37 -21.14 -9.39
CA THR A 143 1.09 -21.29 -9.44
C THR A 143 1.83 -20.27 -10.34
N ASN A 144 1.15 -19.56 -11.24
CA ASN A 144 1.72 -18.52 -12.11
C ASN A 144 1.38 -17.07 -11.68
N ILE A 145 0.63 -16.85 -10.60
CA ILE A 145 0.13 -15.51 -10.23
C ILE A 145 1.23 -14.50 -10.00
N ALA A 146 2.28 -14.88 -9.27
CA ALA A 146 3.41 -13.99 -8.99
C ALA A 146 4.10 -13.53 -10.28
N SER A 147 4.18 -14.39 -11.30
CA SER A 147 4.70 -14.01 -12.62
C SER A 147 3.80 -13.01 -13.34
N LYS A 148 2.47 -13.21 -13.26
CA LYS A 148 1.50 -12.29 -13.89
C LYS A 148 1.49 -10.91 -13.25
N LEU A 149 1.55 -10.87 -11.92
CA LEU A 149 1.68 -9.62 -11.17
C LEU A 149 2.96 -8.88 -11.54
N ARG A 150 4.08 -9.62 -11.64
CA ARG A 150 5.37 -9.09 -12.13
C ARG A 150 5.26 -8.52 -13.53
N ASP A 151 4.68 -9.27 -14.45
CA ASP A 151 4.57 -8.84 -15.84
C ASP A 151 3.77 -7.53 -15.95
N ARG A 152 2.68 -7.40 -15.18
CA ARG A 152 1.87 -6.17 -15.11
C ARG A 152 2.62 -5.00 -14.49
N ALA A 153 3.27 -5.20 -13.34
CA ALA A 153 4.04 -4.16 -12.65
C ALA A 153 5.18 -3.63 -13.54
N ASP A 154 5.96 -4.53 -14.14
CA ASP A 154 7.05 -4.19 -15.05
C ASP A 154 6.57 -3.38 -16.26
N TYR A 155 5.41 -3.77 -16.82
CA TYR A 155 4.84 -3.04 -17.95
C TYR A 155 4.43 -1.62 -17.55
N ILE A 156 3.79 -1.44 -16.39
CA ILE A 156 3.44 -0.11 -15.86
C ILE A 156 4.71 0.73 -15.74
N HIS A 157 5.74 0.22 -15.08
CA HIS A 157 6.98 0.95 -14.78
C HIS A 157 7.76 1.37 -16.03
N CYS A 158 7.79 0.51 -17.06
CA CYS A 158 8.61 0.70 -18.25
C CYS A 158 7.82 1.20 -19.48
N SER A 159 6.49 1.36 -19.38
CA SER A 159 5.59 1.78 -20.47
C SER A 159 6.01 3.08 -21.18
N GLY A 160 6.66 4.01 -20.49
CA GLY A 160 7.11 5.28 -21.05
C GLY A 160 8.21 5.16 -22.14
N TRP A 161 8.72 3.97 -22.40
CA TRP A 161 9.92 3.75 -23.21
C TRP A 161 9.71 2.99 -24.54
N ARG A 162 8.51 2.48 -24.87
CA ARG A 162 8.11 1.58 -26.00
C ARG A 162 9.02 1.39 -27.25
N ASN A 163 9.75 2.37 -27.75
CA ASN A 163 10.41 2.31 -29.07
C ASN A 163 11.88 1.84 -29.06
N SER A 164 12.46 1.44 -27.91
CA SER A 164 13.85 0.92 -27.91
C SER A 164 14.12 -0.27 -26.98
N PHE A 165 13.09 -0.82 -26.31
CA PHE A 165 13.28 -1.66 -25.10
C PHE A 165 12.31 -2.85 -25.00
N TRP A 166 11.79 -3.25 -26.16
CA TRP A 166 10.73 -4.25 -26.26
C TRP A 166 11.29 -5.64 -26.53
N ASP A 167 10.98 -6.62 -25.68
CA ASP A 167 11.09 -8.03 -26.05
C ASP A 167 9.87 -8.37 -26.91
N SER A 168 10.04 -8.32 -28.23
CA SER A 168 8.97 -8.58 -29.18
C SER A 168 8.43 -10.01 -29.12
N ALA A 169 9.21 -10.97 -28.63
CA ALA A 169 8.75 -12.35 -28.48
C ALA A 169 7.81 -12.50 -27.28
N LYS A 170 8.08 -11.77 -26.19
CA LYS A 170 7.27 -11.80 -24.96
C LYS A 170 6.17 -10.75 -24.91
N GLN A 171 6.22 -9.76 -25.80
CA GLN A 171 5.41 -8.57 -25.70
C GLN A 171 5.52 -7.91 -24.32
N HIS A 172 6.76 -7.74 -23.83
CA HIS A 172 7.07 -7.29 -22.48
C HIS A 172 8.36 -6.42 -22.47
N PRO A 173 8.50 -5.42 -21.57
CA PRO A 173 9.73 -4.65 -21.43
C PRO A 173 10.92 -5.49 -20.94
N LYS A 174 12.13 -5.11 -21.32
CA LYS A 174 13.33 -5.69 -20.69
C LYS A 174 13.50 -5.11 -19.28
N VAL A 175 13.54 -5.98 -18.28
CA VAL A 175 13.82 -5.64 -16.88
C VAL A 175 14.91 -6.54 -16.31
N ASP A 176 15.62 -6.08 -15.28
CA ASP A 176 16.47 -6.95 -14.47
C ASP A 176 15.66 -7.70 -13.40
N ASN A 177 16.34 -8.51 -12.57
CA ASN A 177 15.71 -9.28 -11.50
C ASN A 177 15.11 -8.41 -10.38
N ALA A 178 15.39 -7.11 -10.35
CA ALA A 178 14.85 -6.17 -9.37
C ALA A 178 13.74 -5.29 -9.96
N GLY A 179 13.33 -5.52 -11.22
CA GLY A 179 12.31 -4.74 -11.90
C GLY A 179 12.80 -3.38 -12.42
N ASN A 180 14.11 -3.18 -12.53
CA ASN A 180 14.65 -1.99 -13.17
C ASN A 180 14.50 -2.11 -14.69
N CYS A 181 13.95 -1.08 -15.33
CA CYS A 181 13.88 -1.01 -16.79
C CYS A 181 15.28 -1.00 -17.39
N LEU A 182 15.49 -1.79 -18.46
CA LEU A 182 16.78 -1.91 -19.13
C LEU A 182 16.74 -1.35 -20.55
N ASP A 183 17.86 -0.73 -20.95
CA ASP A 183 18.08 -0.30 -22.32
C ASP A 183 18.35 -1.49 -23.28
N ALA A 184 18.45 -1.24 -24.58
CA ALA A 184 18.76 -2.29 -25.56
C ALA A 184 20.12 -2.98 -25.30
N SER A 185 21.05 -2.29 -24.63
CA SER A 185 22.39 -2.75 -24.27
C SER A 185 22.44 -3.40 -22.88
N GLY A 186 21.33 -3.41 -22.14
CA GLY A 186 21.24 -3.95 -20.78
C GLY A 186 21.59 -2.96 -19.66
N ASN A 187 21.70 -1.66 -19.94
CA ASN A 187 21.91 -0.65 -18.89
C ASN A 187 20.60 -0.27 -18.22
N ILE A 188 20.62 -0.02 -16.91
CA ILE A 188 19.46 0.47 -16.17
C ILE A 188 19.08 1.89 -16.64
N ILE A 189 17.79 2.10 -16.89
CA ILE A 189 17.19 3.39 -17.23
C ILE A 189 16.09 3.76 -16.23
N PRO A 190 15.87 5.06 -15.95
CA PRO A 190 14.86 5.48 -14.99
C PRO A 190 13.45 5.21 -15.49
N ARG A 191 12.51 4.95 -14.56
CA ARG A 191 11.07 4.97 -14.85
C ARG A 191 10.67 6.36 -15.35
N LYS A 192 9.79 6.40 -16.36
CA LYS A 192 9.21 7.66 -16.90
C LYS A 192 7.87 8.03 -16.29
N THR A 193 7.26 7.08 -15.59
CA THR A 193 5.98 7.25 -14.91
C THR A 193 6.18 7.02 -13.41
N SER A 194 5.39 7.73 -12.61
CA SER A 194 5.26 7.51 -11.17
C SER A 194 4.05 6.63 -10.81
N GLN A 195 3.31 6.16 -11.82
CA GLN A 195 2.11 5.34 -11.66
C GLN A 195 2.44 4.04 -10.93
N LYS A 196 1.56 3.65 -10.02
CA LYS A 196 1.75 2.52 -9.11
C LYS A 196 1.09 1.25 -9.63
N ALA A 197 1.70 0.10 -9.39
CA ALA A 197 0.99 -1.17 -9.34
C ALA A 197 0.51 -1.41 -7.90
N TYR A 198 -0.78 -1.69 -7.74
CA TYR A 198 -1.43 -1.92 -6.44
C TYR A 198 -2.20 -3.24 -6.44
N LEU A 199 -2.13 -3.98 -5.33
CA LEU A 199 -2.96 -5.16 -5.07
C LEU A 199 -3.34 -5.20 -3.59
N VAL A 200 -4.34 -6.00 -3.24
CA VAL A 200 -4.78 -6.26 -1.86
C VAL A 200 -4.84 -7.77 -1.60
N ASP A 201 -4.65 -8.23 -0.36
CA ASP A 201 -4.76 -9.65 0.02
C ASP A 201 -5.14 -9.85 1.50
N GLU A 202 -6.34 -10.39 1.71
CA GLU A 202 -6.85 -10.86 3.01
C GLU A 202 -6.45 -12.33 3.25
N TYR A 203 -6.65 -13.16 2.23
CA TYR A 203 -6.98 -14.58 2.39
C TYR A 203 -5.77 -15.48 2.62
N SER A 204 -4.64 -15.18 1.98
CA SER A 204 -3.51 -16.12 1.99
C SER A 204 -2.57 -15.89 3.17
N HIS A 205 -2.51 -14.65 3.68
CA HIS A 205 -1.38 -14.12 4.46
C HIS A 205 0.00 -14.51 3.89
N ASP A 206 0.06 -14.93 2.61
CA ASP A 206 1.27 -15.36 1.92
C ASP A 206 1.90 -14.15 1.24
N TYR A 207 2.13 -13.13 2.07
CA TYR A 207 2.83 -11.91 1.69
C TYR A 207 4.21 -12.20 1.09
N ALA A 208 4.80 -13.35 1.42
CA ALA A 208 6.03 -13.82 0.84
C ALA A 208 5.90 -14.15 -0.65
N ALA A 209 4.83 -14.85 -1.06
CA ALA A 209 4.64 -15.29 -2.45
C ALA A 209 4.43 -14.13 -3.43
N VAL A 210 3.90 -13.02 -2.95
CA VAL A 210 3.62 -11.81 -3.74
C VAL A 210 4.50 -10.62 -3.38
N ALA A 211 5.52 -10.83 -2.54
CA ALA A 211 6.47 -9.81 -2.10
C ALA A 211 7.01 -8.96 -3.25
N LYS A 212 7.32 -7.70 -2.99
CA LYS A 212 7.84 -6.77 -4.00
C LYS A 212 9.09 -7.27 -4.70
N SER A 213 9.97 -8.01 -4.02
CA SER A 213 11.16 -8.62 -4.64
C SER A 213 10.83 -9.72 -5.66
N ILE A 214 9.58 -10.15 -5.76
CA ILE A 214 9.08 -11.20 -6.67
C ILE A 214 8.17 -10.60 -7.74
N THR A 215 7.28 -9.70 -7.35
CA THR A 215 6.21 -9.15 -8.20
C THR A 215 6.46 -7.72 -8.66
N HIS A 216 7.43 -7.04 -8.06
CA HIS A 216 7.73 -5.62 -8.29
C HIS A 216 6.57 -4.66 -7.98
N VAL A 217 5.48 -5.12 -7.37
CA VAL A 217 4.31 -4.30 -7.02
C VAL A 217 4.70 -3.18 -6.05
N ASP A 218 4.16 -1.98 -6.26
CA ASP A 218 4.60 -0.79 -5.51
C ASP A 218 3.90 -0.62 -4.17
N LEU A 219 2.60 -0.95 -4.13
CA LEU A 219 1.73 -0.81 -2.96
C LEU A 219 0.93 -2.09 -2.71
N PHE A 220 0.88 -2.51 -1.45
CA PHE A 220 0.17 -3.69 -1.00
C PHE A 220 -0.86 -3.31 0.07
N GLY A 221 -2.14 -3.51 -0.24
CA GLY A 221 -3.24 -3.31 0.69
C GLY A 221 -3.33 -4.44 1.71
N LEU A 222 -3.53 -4.09 2.98
CA LEU A 222 -3.79 -5.02 4.08
C LEU A 222 -5.23 -4.89 4.56
N ASP A 223 -6.04 -5.91 4.34
CA ASP A 223 -7.49 -5.89 4.56
C ASP A 223 -7.99 -7.03 5.48
N PRO A 224 -7.50 -7.12 6.73
CA PRO A 224 -7.86 -8.17 7.67
C PRO A 224 -9.30 -8.06 8.25
N TYR A 225 -10.15 -7.20 7.68
CA TYR A 225 -11.52 -6.87 8.08
C TYR A 225 -11.91 -7.24 9.54
N PRO A 226 -11.54 -6.47 10.57
CA PRO A 226 -11.72 -6.91 11.95
C PRO A 226 -13.17 -6.87 12.48
N CYS A 227 -14.14 -6.32 11.73
CA CYS A 227 -15.51 -6.09 12.19
C CYS A 227 -16.51 -7.15 11.68
N ASN A 228 -16.54 -8.30 12.36
CA ASN A 228 -17.45 -9.42 12.09
C ASN A 228 -18.87 -9.25 12.67
N LYS A 229 -19.85 -9.99 12.11
CA LYS A 229 -21.26 -10.14 12.55
C LYS A 229 -21.48 -11.25 13.58
N ASP A 230 -20.43 -11.80 14.18
CA ASP A 230 -20.45 -12.91 15.15
C ASP A 230 -21.19 -12.63 16.48
N GLY A 231 -21.89 -11.49 16.60
CA GLY A 231 -22.54 -11.02 17.82
C GLY A 231 -21.63 -10.19 18.72
N SER A 232 -20.35 -10.01 18.36
CA SER A 232 -19.43 -9.14 19.09
C SER A 232 -19.81 -7.66 18.92
N THR A 233 -19.79 -6.92 20.04
CA THR A 233 -19.90 -5.46 20.06
C THR A 233 -18.57 -4.77 19.78
N THR A 234 -17.46 -5.51 19.68
CA THR A 234 -16.14 -5.00 19.35
C THR A 234 -15.66 -5.56 18.00
N CYS A 235 -14.72 -4.85 17.37
CA CYS A 235 -13.97 -5.39 16.26
C CYS A 235 -12.66 -5.97 16.81
N ASP A 236 -12.18 -7.05 16.22
CA ASP A 236 -10.99 -7.77 16.69
C ASP A 236 -9.72 -7.14 16.11
N MET A 237 -9.18 -6.16 16.81
CA MET A 237 -7.96 -5.44 16.37
C MET A 237 -6.72 -6.33 16.32
N SER A 238 -6.73 -7.53 16.92
CA SER A 238 -5.58 -8.43 16.82
C SER A 238 -5.31 -8.88 15.38
N GLN A 239 -6.33 -8.87 14.52
CA GLN A 239 -6.19 -9.16 13.09
C GLN A 239 -5.39 -8.06 12.36
N VAL A 240 -5.55 -6.80 12.78
CA VAL A 240 -4.77 -5.66 12.27
C VAL A 240 -3.31 -5.77 12.72
N ASP A 241 -3.09 -6.09 14.00
CA ASP A 241 -1.75 -6.33 14.55
C ASP A 241 -1.01 -7.44 13.80
N ASP A 242 -1.67 -8.59 13.63
CA ASP A 242 -1.08 -9.78 13.02
C ASP A 242 -0.78 -9.57 11.53
N ALA A 243 -1.71 -8.94 10.79
CA ALA A 243 -1.50 -8.58 9.39
C ALA A 243 -0.30 -7.64 9.22
N ALA A 244 -0.26 -6.54 9.98
CA ALA A 244 0.85 -5.58 9.93
C ALA A 244 2.19 -6.21 10.32
N ALA A 245 2.24 -6.98 11.40
CA ALA A 245 3.46 -7.63 11.87
C ALA A 245 3.99 -8.67 10.87
N THR A 246 3.09 -9.38 10.18
CA THR A 246 3.47 -10.37 9.17
C THR A 246 3.93 -9.68 7.88
N ALA A 247 3.22 -8.67 7.40
CA ALA A 247 3.55 -7.96 6.16
C ALA A 247 4.91 -7.25 6.23
N LYS A 248 5.26 -6.67 7.38
CA LYS A 248 6.56 -6.01 7.62
C LYS A 248 7.79 -6.92 7.51
N GLN A 249 7.60 -8.24 7.43
CA GLN A 249 8.69 -9.18 7.17
C GLN A 249 9.12 -9.17 5.69
N TYR A 250 8.26 -8.69 4.79
CA TYR A 250 8.44 -8.76 3.34
C TYR A 250 8.38 -7.40 2.65
N TYR A 251 7.76 -6.40 3.29
CA TYR A 251 7.55 -5.06 2.75
C TYR A 251 8.10 -3.97 3.67
N ALA A 252 8.58 -2.89 3.08
CA ALA A 252 8.77 -1.64 3.83
C ALA A 252 7.41 -1.00 4.15
N GLU A 253 7.30 -0.23 5.25
CA GLU A 253 6.03 0.41 5.60
C GLU A 253 5.47 1.31 4.48
N SER A 254 6.35 2.01 3.76
CA SER A 254 5.96 2.86 2.62
C SER A 254 5.43 2.09 1.41
N GLU A 255 5.48 0.76 1.43
CA GLU A 255 4.96 -0.15 0.40
C GLU A 255 3.65 -0.80 0.84
N LEU A 256 3.22 -0.54 2.07
CA LEU A 256 1.97 -1.04 2.64
C LEU A 256 0.93 0.07 2.65
N ALA A 257 -0.33 -0.34 2.51
CA ALA A 257 -1.49 0.52 2.67
C ALA A 257 -2.50 -0.17 3.61
N PRO A 258 -2.86 0.42 4.76
CA PRO A 258 -3.96 -0.11 5.56
C PRO A 258 -5.27 0.01 4.79
N VAL A 259 -6.09 -1.04 4.86
CA VAL A 259 -7.44 -1.03 4.28
C VAL A 259 -8.46 -0.95 5.42
N TYR A 260 -9.19 0.16 5.45
CA TYR A 260 -10.22 0.46 6.42
C TYR A 260 -11.56 -0.13 5.97
N GLN A 261 -12.11 -1.02 6.79
CA GLN A 261 -13.43 -1.61 6.59
C GLN A 261 -14.53 -0.55 6.77
N VAL A 262 -15.25 -0.22 5.70
CA VAL A 262 -16.45 0.66 5.73
C VAL A 262 -17.59 0.04 4.93
N PHE A 263 -17.80 -1.26 5.16
CA PHE A 263 -18.84 -2.05 4.50
C PHE A 263 -19.45 -3.07 5.46
N GLY A 264 -20.62 -3.60 5.09
CA GLY A 264 -21.27 -4.70 5.80
C GLY A 264 -22.02 -5.63 4.86
N GLY A 265 -22.27 -6.87 5.28
CA GLY A 265 -22.76 -7.97 4.42
C GLY A 265 -21.80 -9.17 4.49
N ASP A 266 -22.20 -10.36 4.03
CA ASP A 266 -21.30 -11.55 3.97
C ASP A 266 -20.54 -11.88 5.28
N GLY A 267 -21.21 -11.79 6.43
CA GLY A 267 -20.57 -12.03 7.74
C GLY A 267 -19.87 -10.80 8.34
N TRP A 268 -19.78 -9.70 7.60
CA TRP A 268 -19.20 -8.43 8.03
C TRP A 268 -20.26 -7.39 8.43
N LYS A 269 -19.92 -6.49 9.35
CA LYS A 269 -20.76 -5.34 9.73
C LYS A 269 -20.04 -4.03 9.43
N ILE A 270 -20.82 -3.00 9.08
CA ILE A 270 -20.30 -1.63 9.07
C ILE A 270 -19.88 -1.28 10.51
N PRO A 271 -18.67 -0.74 10.73
CA PRO A 271 -18.26 -0.28 12.05
C PRO A 271 -19.14 0.87 12.53
N SER A 272 -19.44 0.90 13.83
CA SER A 272 -19.91 2.12 14.49
C SER A 272 -18.83 3.20 14.47
N ALA A 273 -19.21 4.47 14.74
CA ALA A 273 -18.28 5.59 14.84
C ALA A 273 -17.08 5.31 15.77
N THR A 274 -17.34 4.77 16.96
CA THR A 274 -16.27 4.41 17.91
C THR A 274 -15.39 3.27 17.41
N GLN A 275 -15.97 2.27 16.73
CA GLN A 275 -15.19 1.18 16.16
C GLN A 275 -14.30 1.67 15.02
N LEU A 276 -14.79 2.56 14.15
CA LEU A 276 -13.98 3.16 13.09
C LEU A 276 -12.84 4.01 13.66
N GLN A 277 -13.11 4.83 14.68
CA GLN A 277 -12.05 5.59 15.35
C GLN A 277 -10.96 4.70 15.94
N ASN A 278 -11.35 3.58 16.56
CA ASN A 278 -10.39 2.61 17.09
C ASN A 278 -9.60 1.91 15.96
N LEU A 279 -10.26 1.58 14.84
CA LEU A 279 -9.60 0.98 13.68
C LEU A 279 -8.55 1.92 13.07
N LEU A 280 -8.89 3.19 12.86
CA LEU A 280 -7.97 4.20 12.34
C LEU A 280 -6.78 4.41 13.29
N ALA A 281 -7.06 4.55 14.60
CA ALA A 281 -6.02 4.71 15.61
C ALA A 281 -5.09 3.50 15.70
N GLU A 282 -5.61 2.28 15.50
CA GLU A 282 -4.80 1.08 15.51
C GLU A 282 -3.88 1.00 14.29
N TRP A 283 -4.41 1.30 13.09
CA TRP A 283 -3.58 1.38 11.89
C TRP A 283 -2.50 2.45 11.99
N ASP A 284 -2.81 3.64 12.52
CA ASP A 284 -1.81 4.70 12.77
C ASP A 284 -0.72 4.24 13.74
N ARG A 285 -1.07 3.39 14.72
CA ARG A 285 -0.11 2.82 15.68
C ARG A 285 0.78 1.78 15.02
N VAL A 286 0.23 0.88 14.21
CA VAL A 286 0.98 -0.26 13.66
C VAL A 286 1.64 0.03 12.32
N LEU A 287 1.18 1.02 11.55
CA LEU A 287 1.71 1.42 10.23
C LEU A 287 1.75 2.95 10.06
N PRO A 288 2.48 3.69 10.92
CA PRO A 288 2.56 5.15 10.80
C PRO A 288 3.21 5.60 9.48
N GLY A 289 4.10 4.79 8.91
CA GLY A 289 4.83 5.08 7.67
C GLY A 289 4.18 4.56 6.39
N ALA A 290 2.88 4.23 6.41
CA ALA A 290 2.15 3.72 5.24
C ALA A 290 2.28 4.64 4.02
N GLY A 291 2.45 4.04 2.84
CA GLY A 291 2.66 4.78 1.59
C GLY A 291 1.39 5.38 0.98
N ALA A 292 0.23 4.86 1.39
CA ALA A 292 -1.13 5.30 1.10
C ALA A 292 -2.03 4.69 2.18
N ASP A 293 -3.29 5.09 2.23
CA ASP A 293 -4.35 4.34 2.93
C ASP A 293 -5.56 4.15 2.02
N VAL A 294 -6.36 3.15 2.35
CA VAL A 294 -7.48 2.70 1.53
C VAL A 294 -8.72 2.57 2.39
N VAL A 295 -9.84 3.13 1.93
CA VAL A 295 -11.16 2.79 2.46
C VAL A 295 -11.79 1.77 1.53
N TYR A 296 -12.12 0.59 2.05
CA TYR A 296 -12.96 -0.36 1.33
C TYR A 296 -14.42 -0.13 1.74
N SER A 297 -15.20 0.40 0.81
CA SER A 297 -16.66 0.51 0.92
C SER A 297 -17.28 -0.47 -0.06
N TYR A 298 -18.47 -1.00 0.24
CA TYR A 298 -19.29 -1.56 -0.82
C TYR A 298 -19.94 -0.44 -1.62
N ARG A 299 -20.14 -0.69 -2.92
CA ARG A 299 -21.05 0.12 -3.72
C ARG A 299 -22.47 -0.31 -3.41
N ASP A 300 -23.39 0.65 -3.40
CA ASP A 300 -24.82 0.36 -3.45
C ASP A 300 -25.06 -0.65 -4.57
N ASN A 301 -25.90 -1.65 -4.34
CA ASN A 301 -26.23 -2.70 -5.31
C ASN A 301 -25.07 -3.59 -5.81
N LYS A 302 -23.96 -3.78 -5.06
CA LYS A 302 -22.79 -4.64 -5.37
C LYS A 302 -23.06 -5.91 -6.20
N ASN A 303 -24.23 -6.54 -6.05
CA ASN A 303 -24.65 -7.76 -6.76
C ASN A 303 -25.98 -7.65 -7.55
N GLY A 304 -26.43 -6.45 -7.93
CA GLY A 304 -27.71 -6.23 -8.63
C GLY A 304 -28.97 -6.60 -7.83
N GLY A 305 -28.82 -6.86 -6.52
CA GLY A 305 -29.90 -7.13 -5.58
C GLY A 305 -30.41 -5.87 -4.87
N PRO A 306 -31.51 -5.95 -4.08
CA PRO A 306 -32.06 -4.80 -3.37
C PRO A 306 -31.00 -4.14 -2.46
N GLU A 307 -31.06 -2.81 -2.39
CA GLU A 307 -30.04 -1.88 -1.84
C GLU A 307 -29.65 -2.10 -0.36
N ASP A 308 -30.22 -3.07 0.37
CA ASP A 308 -30.01 -3.18 1.83
C ASP A 308 -29.14 -4.37 2.29
N THR A 309 -28.67 -5.25 1.39
CA THR A 309 -27.95 -6.47 1.84
C THR A 309 -26.45 -6.22 2.09
N TYR A 310 -25.88 -5.23 1.39
CA TYR A 310 -24.44 -4.96 1.34
C TYR A 310 -24.13 -3.47 1.52
N PRO A 311 -24.47 -2.85 2.67
CA PRO A 311 -24.32 -1.41 2.83
C PRO A 311 -22.84 -0.99 2.83
N GLY A 312 -22.57 0.19 2.25
CA GLY A 312 -21.27 0.86 2.25
C GLY A 312 -21.31 2.25 2.92
N LEU A 313 -20.34 3.10 2.61
CA LEU A 313 -20.19 4.45 3.14
C LEU A 313 -21.41 5.35 2.87
N SER A 314 -22.03 5.23 1.70
CA SER A 314 -23.29 5.89 1.32
C SER A 314 -24.42 5.66 2.33
N HIS A 315 -24.45 4.49 2.98
CA HIS A 315 -25.41 4.10 4.01
C HIS A 315 -24.92 4.39 5.44
N ALA A 316 -23.72 4.93 5.60
CA ALA A 316 -23.05 5.17 6.87
C ALA A 316 -22.51 6.61 6.96
N THR A 317 -23.35 7.58 6.61
CA THR A 317 -22.99 9.02 6.58
C THR A 317 -22.47 9.56 7.91
N ASN A 318 -22.76 8.90 9.04
CA ASN A 318 -22.18 9.23 10.35
C ASN A 318 -20.67 8.90 10.46
N LEU A 319 -20.09 8.16 9.50
CA LEU A 319 -18.66 7.84 9.43
C LEU A 319 -17.89 8.85 8.58
N GLU A 320 -18.53 9.54 7.64
CA GLU A 320 -17.88 10.52 6.75
C GLU A 320 -17.11 11.62 7.51
N PRO A 321 -17.63 12.25 8.59
CA PRO A 321 -16.87 13.26 9.31
C PRO A 321 -15.61 12.70 9.99
N ILE A 322 -15.61 11.41 10.34
CA ILE A 322 -14.47 10.74 10.99
C ILE A 322 -13.37 10.49 9.94
N LEU A 323 -13.75 9.96 8.78
CA LEU A 323 -12.83 9.74 7.66
C LEU A 323 -12.27 11.07 7.14
N SER A 324 -13.12 12.09 6.99
CA SER A 324 -12.67 13.43 6.58
C SER A 324 -11.67 14.03 7.57
N ALA A 325 -11.88 13.86 8.88
CA ALA A 325 -10.92 14.31 9.88
C ALA A 325 -9.59 13.54 9.83
N HIS A 326 -9.63 12.23 9.53
CA HIS A 326 -8.42 11.42 9.34
C HIS A 326 -7.63 11.86 8.09
N ASN A 327 -8.32 12.01 6.95
CA ASN A 327 -7.72 12.44 5.69
C ASN A 327 -7.11 13.85 5.80
N ALA A 328 -7.73 14.75 6.56
CA ALA A 328 -7.16 16.08 6.80
C ALA A 328 -5.92 16.07 7.70
N ALA A 329 -5.69 14.98 8.46
CA ALA A 329 -4.64 14.90 9.47
C ALA A 329 -3.41 14.08 9.04
N THR A 330 -3.51 13.27 7.98
CA THR A 330 -2.50 12.27 7.57
C THR A 330 -2.06 12.46 6.14
#